data_AF-A0A6P0IYR3-F1
#
_entry.id   AF-A0A6P0IYR3-F1
#
_cell.length_a   1.000
_cell.length_b   1.000
_cell.length_c   1.000
_cell.angle_alpha   90.00
_cell.angle_beta   90.00
_cell.angle_gamma   90.00
#
_symmetry.space_group_name_H-M   'P 1'
#
loop_
_entity.id
_entity.type
_entity.pdbx_description
1 polymer ?
#
loop_
_entity_poly.entity_id
_entity_poly.type
_entity_poly.pdbx_seq_one_letter_code
_entity_poly.pdbx_strand_id
1 'polypeptide(L)'
;NENDEVRYYLLKNLGWARLKQNRYAEAKKRLEEAINLDNTKAPAYCLLAQVLEEAGDNNTAIIMENWRYCFLYASSFNIDEDKWIDQARQRLDTGLNKQLPNKQ
;
A
#
# COMPACT_ATOMS: atom_id res chain seq x y z
N ASN A 1 -12.47 18.05 2.30
CA ASN A 1 -12.45 19.31 3.08
C ASN A 1 -11.18 19.31 3.94
N GLU A 2 -10.72 20.44 4.49
CA GLU A 2 -9.45 20.52 5.26
C GLU A 2 -9.37 19.49 6.42
N ASN A 3 -10.49 19.19 7.07
CA ASN A 3 -10.56 18.16 8.11
C ASN A 3 -10.36 16.73 7.58
N ASP A 4 -10.73 16.46 6.32
CA ASP A 4 -10.55 15.12 5.73
C ASP A 4 -9.08 14.85 5.42
N GLU A 5 -8.34 15.87 5.00
CA GLU A 5 -6.89 15.76 4.74
C GLU A 5 -6.11 15.51 6.04
N VAL A 6 -6.38 16.30 7.08
CA VAL A 6 -5.76 16.08 8.40
C VAL A 6 -6.08 14.68 8.92
N ARG A 7 -7.34 14.25 8.79
CA ARG A 7 -7.79 12.92 9.22
C ARG A 7 -7.14 11.81 8.38
N TYR A 8 -6.96 12.00 7.08
CA TYR A 8 -6.23 11.08 6.21
C TYR A 8 -4.82 10.85 6.76
N TYR A 9 -4.05 11.92 6.99
CA TYR A 9 -2.67 11.78 7.46
C TYR A 9 -2.58 11.13 8.85
N LEU A 10 -3.51 11.47 9.75
CA LEU A 10 -3.59 10.83 11.07
C LEU A 10 -3.83 9.33 10.95
N LEU A 11 -4.82 8.91 10.15
CA LEU A 11 -5.17 7.51 9.95
C LEU A 11 -4.03 6.75 9.27
N LYS A 12 -3.41 7.34 8.23
CA LYS A 12 -2.26 6.76 7.53
C LYS A 12 -1.09 6.55 8.48
N ASN A 13 -0.72 7.55 9.27
CA ASN A 13 0.41 7.47 10.20
C ASN A 13 0.13 6.48 11.34
N LEU A 14 -1.11 6.43 11.85
CA LEU A 14 -1.50 5.43 12.85
C LEU A 14 -1.46 4.01 12.26
N GLY A 15 -1.93 3.83 11.02
CA GLY A 15 -1.82 2.58 10.28
C GLY A 15 -0.38 2.12 10.15
N TRP A 16 0.53 3.04 9.79
CA TRP A 16 1.96 2.75 9.70
C TRP A 16 2.57 2.35 11.05
N ALA A 17 2.25 3.08 12.11
CA ALA A 17 2.73 2.75 13.46
C ALA A 17 2.23 1.37 13.90
N ARG A 18 0.98 1.00 13.58
CA ARG A 18 0.42 -0.32 13.87
C ARG A 18 1.06 -1.43 13.06
N LEU A 19 1.39 -1.19 11.79
CA LEU A 19 2.20 -2.10 10.98
C LEU A 19 3.52 -2.41 11.68
N LYS A 20 4.26 -1.38 12.12
CA LYS A 20 5.54 -1.58 12.84
C LYS A 20 5.41 -2.25 14.21
N GLN A 21 4.21 -2.32 14.77
CA GLN A 21 3.90 -3.07 15.99
C GLN A 21 3.41 -4.50 15.69
N ASN A 22 3.44 -4.95 14.44
CA ASN A 22 2.86 -6.22 13.97
C ASN A 22 1.35 -6.35 14.26
N ARG A 23 0.64 -5.22 14.44
CA ARG A 23 -0.80 -5.14 14.73
C ARG A 23 -1.59 -5.02 13.43
N TYR A 24 -1.48 -6.05 12.58
CA TYR A 24 -1.90 -5.98 11.18
C TYR A 24 -3.39 -5.68 10.99
N ALA A 25 -4.28 -6.28 11.77
CA ALA A 25 -5.72 -6.04 11.67
C ALA A 25 -6.09 -4.56 11.94
N GLU A 26 -5.43 -3.94 12.92
CA GLU A 26 -5.63 -2.52 13.21
C GLU A 26 -5.02 -1.64 12.13
N ALA A 27 -3.82 -1.98 11.66
CA ALA A 27 -3.15 -1.26 10.58
C ALA A 27 -4.03 -1.23 9.33
N LYS A 28 -4.51 -2.40 8.89
CA LYS A 28 -5.43 -2.56 7.76
C LYS A 28 -6.64 -1.64 7.89
N LYS A 29 -7.35 -1.71 9.02
CA LYS A 29 -8.54 -0.90 9.26
C LYS A 29 -8.26 0.60 9.16
N ARG A 30 -7.15 1.08 9.73
CA ARG A 30 -6.80 2.52 9.66
C ARG A 30 -6.47 2.96 8.23
N LEU A 31 -5.77 2.12 7.47
CA LEU A 31 -5.36 2.42 6.11
C LEU A 31 -6.54 2.40 5.13
N GLU A 32 -7.47 1.46 5.29
CA GLU A 32 -8.73 1.44 4.53
C GLU A 32 -9.57 2.69 4.80
N GLU A 33 -9.65 3.14 6.06
CA GLU A 33 -10.32 4.40 6.39
C GLU A 33 -9.61 5.62 5.78
N ALA A 34 -8.27 5.62 5.70
CA ALA A 34 -7.55 6.69 5.02
C ALA A 34 -7.86 6.69 3.51
N ILE A 35 -7.85 5.54 2.85
CA ILE A 35 -8.19 5.40 1.43
C ILE A 35 -9.62 5.89 1.15
N ASN A 36 -10.57 5.62 2.05
CA ASN A 36 -11.95 6.09 1.90
C ASN A 36 -12.10 7.61 2.00
N LEU A 37 -11.18 8.29 2.71
CA LEU A 37 -11.15 9.76 2.75
C LEU A 37 -10.51 10.35 1.50
N ASP A 38 -9.45 9.72 1.00
CA ASP A 38 -8.78 10.13 -0.23
C ASP A 38 -8.09 8.94 -0.91
N ASN A 39 -8.68 8.50 -2.02
CA ASN A 39 -8.23 7.36 -2.82
C ASN A 39 -7.21 7.75 -3.91
N THR A 40 -6.72 8.99 -3.91
CA THR A 40 -5.72 9.50 -4.86
C THR A 40 -4.33 9.65 -4.24
N LYS A 41 -4.18 9.33 -2.94
CA LYS A 41 -2.90 9.41 -2.21
C LYS A 41 -2.25 8.04 -2.04
N ALA A 42 -1.04 7.88 -2.58
CA ALA A 42 -0.28 6.64 -2.54
C ALA A 42 0.00 6.04 -1.16
N PRO A 43 0.36 6.81 -0.10
CA PRO A 43 0.90 6.23 1.12
C PRO A 43 0.02 5.17 1.77
N ALA A 44 -1.30 5.38 1.79
CA ALA A 44 -2.22 4.43 2.39
C ALA A 44 -2.27 3.08 1.62
N TYR A 45 -2.22 3.12 0.28
CA TYR A 45 -2.12 1.92 -0.56
C TYR A 45 -0.78 1.19 -0.38
N CYS A 46 0.34 1.92 -0.37
CA CYS A 46 1.67 1.35 -0.20
C CYS A 46 1.81 0.62 1.15
N LEU A 47 1.28 1.22 2.21
CA LEU A 47 1.29 0.64 3.55
C LEU A 47 0.30 -0.52 3.67
N LEU A 48 -0.86 -0.46 3.00
CA LEU A 48 -1.84 -1.55 3.04
C LEU A 48 -1.30 -2.79 2.34
N ALA A 49 -0.59 -2.63 1.21
CA ALA A 49 0.10 -3.74 0.56
C ALA A 49 1.11 -4.41 1.50
N GLN A 50 1.95 -3.64 2.19
CA GLN A 50 2.89 -4.17 3.18
C GLN A 50 2.18 -4.90 4.34
N VAL A 51 1.09 -4.32 4.87
CA VAL A 51 0.30 -4.96 5.93
C VAL A 51 -0.24 -6.31 5.49
N LEU A 52 -0.80 -6.41 4.28
CA LEU A 52 -1.37 -7.65 3.77
C LEU A 52 -0.29 -8.72 3.57
N GLU A 53 0.88 -8.33 3.05
CA GLU A 53 2.01 -9.25 2.88
C GLU A 53 2.59 -9.73 4.23
N GLU A 54 2.84 -8.82 5.17
CA GLU A 54 3.37 -9.16 6.50
C GLU A 54 2.37 -9.94 7.37
N ALA A 55 1.07 -9.74 7.14
CA ALA A 55 0.01 -10.53 7.76
C ALA A 55 -0.13 -11.94 7.17
N GLY A 56 0.53 -12.24 6.06
CA GLY A 56 0.38 -13.51 5.34
C GLY A 56 -0.98 -13.66 4.65
N ASP A 57 -1.59 -12.55 4.22
CA ASP A 57 -2.83 -12.61 3.43
C ASP A 57 -2.55 -13.28 2.07
N ASN A 58 -3.38 -14.25 1.71
CA ASN A 58 -3.21 -15.02 0.48
C ASN A 58 -3.92 -14.41 -0.73
N ASN A 59 -4.69 -13.32 -0.55
CA ASN A 59 -5.40 -12.66 -1.62
C ASN A 59 -4.45 -11.79 -2.46
N THR A 60 -3.70 -12.47 -3.33
CA THR A 60 -2.69 -11.86 -4.21
C THR A 60 -3.29 -10.76 -5.09
N ALA A 61 -4.55 -10.88 -5.51
CA ALA A 61 -5.20 -9.85 -6.32
C ALA A 61 -5.30 -8.51 -5.58
N ILE A 62 -5.75 -8.52 -4.32
CA ILE A 62 -5.85 -7.32 -3.50
C ILE A 62 -4.46 -6.73 -3.22
N ILE A 63 -3.47 -7.58 -2.92
CA ILE A 63 -2.10 -7.13 -2.67
C ILE A 63 -1.53 -6.40 -3.90
N MET A 64 -1.66 -7.02 -5.08
CA MET A 64 -1.15 -6.45 -6.33
C MET A 64 -1.89 -5.17 -6.73
N GLU A 65 -3.19 -5.09 -6.47
CA GLU A 65 -3.97 -3.87 -6.69
C GLU A 65 -3.48 -2.71 -5.82
N ASN A 66 -3.20 -2.97 -4.53
CA ASN A 66 -2.63 -1.97 -3.64
C ASN A 66 -1.22 -1.52 -4.08
N TRP A 67 -0.36 -2.44 -4.51
CA TRP A 67 0.94 -2.06 -5.09
C TRP A 67 0.80 -1.27 -6.38
N ARG A 68 -0.18 -1.57 -7.23
CA ARG A 68 -0.47 -0.82 -8.45
C ARG A 68 -0.93 0.61 -8.12
N TYR A 69 -1.83 0.80 -7.17
CA TYR A 69 -2.25 2.14 -6.74
C TYR A 69 -1.13 2.91 -6.04
N CYS A 70 -0.34 2.23 -5.22
CA CYS A 70 0.88 2.80 -4.66
C CYS A 70 1.78 3.37 -5.76
N PHE A 71 2.10 2.56 -6.78
CA PHE A 71 2.93 2.99 -7.91
C PHE A 71 2.30 4.13 -8.72
N LEU A 72 0.98 4.07 -8.96
CA LEU A 72 0.26 5.05 -9.78
C LEU A 72 0.27 6.45 -9.17
N TYR A 73 0.12 6.55 -7.85
CA TYR A 73 -0.05 7.83 -7.15
C TYR A 73 1.22 8.34 -6.46
N ALA A 74 2.25 7.51 -6.32
CA ALA A 74 3.45 7.88 -5.58
C ALA A 74 4.32 8.88 -6.35
N SER A 75 4.98 9.76 -5.62
CA SER A 75 5.94 10.72 -6.16
C SER A 75 7.36 10.37 -5.75
N SER A 76 8.27 10.24 -6.71
CA SER A 76 9.70 10.03 -6.46
C SER A 76 10.40 11.24 -5.81
N PHE A 77 9.72 12.39 -5.70
CA PHE A 77 10.25 13.55 -4.97
C PHE A 77 10.04 13.44 -3.45
N ASN A 78 9.25 12.49 -2.97
CA ASN A 78 9.10 12.17 -1.55
C ASN A 78 9.92 10.92 -1.22
N ILE A 79 10.87 11.03 -0.29
CA ILE A 79 11.82 9.96 0.03
C ILE A 79 11.14 8.67 0.53
N ASP A 80 10.04 8.78 1.28
CA ASP A 80 9.30 7.60 1.74
C ASP A 80 8.59 6.91 0.57
N GLU A 81 8.05 7.70 -0.35
CA GLU A 81 7.32 7.21 -1.51
C GLU A 81 8.23 6.65 -2.60
N ASP A 82 9.42 7.23 -2.79
CA ASP A 82 10.43 6.74 -3.73
C ASP A 82 10.85 5.30 -3.39
N LYS A 83 11.05 5.02 -2.10
CA LYS A 83 11.26 3.65 -1.62
C LYS A 83 10.07 2.73 -1.91
N TRP A 84 8.85 3.22 -1.76
CA TRP A 84 7.66 2.42 -2.04
C TRP A 84 7.44 2.19 -3.54
N ILE A 85 7.87 3.11 -4.40
CA ILE A 85 7.89 2.92 -5.86
C ILE A 85 8.76 1.71 -6.22
N ASP A 86 9.96 1.61 -5.65
CA ASP A 86 10.85 0.47 -5.91
C ASP A 86 10.24 -0.86 -5.45
N GLN A 87 9.63 -0.87 -4.27
CA GLN A 87 8.93 -2.06 -3.75
C GLN A 87 7.77 -2.46 -4.67
N ALA A 88 6.96 -1.48 -5.11
CA ALA A 88 5.84 -1.73 -6.00
C ALA A 88 6.31 -2.30 -7.35
N ARG A 89 7.37 -1.73 -7.95
CA ARG A 89 7.96 -2.24 -9.21
C ARG A 89 8.37 -3.70 -9.07
N GLN A 90 9.10 -4.06 -8.01
CA GLN A 90 9.55 -5.44 -7.79
C GLN A 90 8.38 -6.43 -7.70
N ARG A 91 7.31 -6.06 -6.99
CA ARG A 91 6.14 -6.94 -6.83
C ARG A 91 5.31 -7.05 -8.10
N LEU A 92 5.10 -5.95 -8.82
CA LEU A 92 4.35 -5.94 -10.06
C LEU A 92 5.07 -6.72 -11.17
N ASP A 93 6.40 -6.57 -11.29
CA ASP A 93 7.20 -7.35 -12.23
C ASP A 93 7.17 -8.85 -11.91
N THR A 94 7.37 -9.21 -10.64
CA THR A 94 7.26 -10.60 -10.17
C THR A 94 5.85 -11.17 -10.42
N GLY A 95 4.81 -10.38 -10.20
CA GLY A 95 3.42 -10.77 -10.41
C GLY A 95 3.11 -11.05 -11.88
N LEU A 96 3.59 -10.20 -12.79
CA LEU A 96 3.49 -10.38 -14.24
C LEU A 96 4.24 -11.63 -14.71
N ASN A 97 5.45 -11.85 -14.18
CA ASN A 97 6.26 -13.02 -14.52
C ASN A 97 5.64 -14.35 -14.01
N LYS A 98 4.85 -14.33 -12.93
CA LYS A 98 4.08 -15.50 -12.48
C LYS A 98 2.84 -15.79 -13.34
N GLN A 99 2.27 -14.78 -14.01
CA GLN A 99 1.08 -14.92 -14.86
C GLN A 99 1.40 -15.39 -16.28
N LEU A 100 2.66 -15.24 -16.71
CA LEU A 100 3.16 -15.75 -17.99
C LEU A 100 3.92 -17.06 -17.73
N PRO A 101 3.28 -18.24 -17.79
CA PRO A 101 4.03 -19.48 -17.77
C PRO A 101 5.00 -19.48 -18.96
N ASN A 102 6.27 -19.79 -18.68
CA ASN A 102 7.36 -19.87 -19.66
C ASN A 102 6.85 -20.47 -20.97
N LYS A 103 6.93 -19.70 -22.06
CA LYS A 103 6.92 -20.24 -23.41
C LYS A 103 8.25 -20.98 -23.59
N GLN A 104 8.26 -22.28 -23.26
CA GLN A 104 9.22 -23.23 -23.83
C GLN A 104 8.72 -23.63 -25.21
#